data_AF-A0A9W7CV44-F1
#
_entry.id   AF-A0A9W7CV44-F1
#
_cell.length_a   1.000
_cell.length_b   1.000
_cell.length_c   1.000
_cell.angle_alpha   90.00
_cell.angle_beta   90.00
_cell.angle_gamma   90.00
#
_symmetry.space_group_name_H-M   'P 1'
#
loop_
_entity.id
_entity.type
_entity.pdbx_description
1 polymer ?
#
loop_
_entity_poly.entity_id
_entity_poly.type
_entity_poly.pdbx_seq_one_letter_code
_entity_poly.pdbx_strand_id
1 'polypeptide(L)'
;MIGDNCSVNQSIGRNVGALPFIGCASNRFQLVVNAFLADHEPVLAQIHALMKHLSTIKCRAALRKVTPLAPVMRNATRWSSTFSMVQRYDKICGALLALDHATVAKHGIAGFLLTPEETEAARTLLKSLHELNEVSKALQDSTLTLVGARRAFDAEVRKYPSMKTRLASDASVVNNPALESGVVKIISGGRQNAREQAVCATLKRGGDEMVVEQHVS
;
A
#
# COMPACT_ATOMS: atom_id res chain seq x y z
N MET A 1 17.47 -3.73 12.29
CA MET A 1 17.29 -3.92 10.84
C MET A 1 15.83 -3.72 10.49
N ILE A 2 15.52 -3.02 9.39
CA ILE A 2 14.17 -2.92 8.82
C ILE A 2 14.19 -3.66 7.48
N GLY A 3 13.26 -4.56 7.24
CA GLY A 3 13.20 -5.33 6.00
C GLY A 3 11.80 -5.84 5.69
N ASP A 4 11.59 -6.32 4.48
CA ASP A 4 10.33 -6.97 4.11
C ASP A 4 10.11 -8.24 4.97
N ASN A 5 8.85 -8.57 5.20
CA ASN A 5 8.47 -9.69 6.05
C ASN A 5 8.61 -11.06 5.34
N CYS A 6 9.58 -11.20 4.44
CA CYS A 6 9.89 -12.49 3.82
C CYS A 6 10.33 -13.50 4.89
N SER A 7 10.03 -14.79 4.70
CA SER A 7 10.31 -15.86 5.67
C SER A 7 11.79 -15.92 6.07
N VAL A 8 12.70 -15.65 5.12
CA VAL A 8 14.15 -15.60 5.34
C VAL A 8 14.54 -14.44 6.27
N ASN A 9 13.98 -13.25 6.05
CA ASN A 9 14.26 -12.08 6.87
C ASN A 9 13.66 -12.23 8.28
N GLN A 10 12.47 -12.82 8.37
CA GLN A 10 11.88 -13.18 9.66
C GLN A 10 12.73 -14.23 10.40
N SER A 11 13.23 -15.27 9.72
CA SER A 11 14.06 -16.29 10.36
C SER A 11 15.37 -15.72 10.85
N ILE A 12 16.04 -14.87 10.05
CA ILE A 12 17.25 -14.17 10.46
C ILE A 12 16.98 -13.32 11.70
N GLY A 13 15.88 -12.57 11.73
CA GLY A 13 15.50 -11.73 12.86
C GLY A 13 15.07 -12.48 14.13
N ARG A 14 14.80 -13.80 14.04
CA ARG A 14 14.43 -14.64 15.19
C ARG A 14 15.60 -15.42 15.80
N ASN A 15 16.75 -15.45 15.13
CA ASN A 15 17.92 -16.15 15.63
C ASN A 15 18.47 -15.49 16.90
N VAL A 16 18.92 -16.31 17.85
CA VAL A 16 19.55 -15.82 19.09
C VAL A 16 20.81 -15.02 18.73
N GLY A 17 20.93 -13.80 19.28
CA GLY A 17 22.04 -12.89 18.97
C GLY A 17 21.87 -12.10 17.66
N ALA A 18 20.77 -12.28 16.93
CA ALA A 18 20.49 -11.48 15.74
C ALA A 18 20.16 -10.03 16.10
N LEU A 19 20.44 -9.12 15.16
CA LEU A 19 20.04 -7.72 15.25
C LEU A 19 18.51 -7.63 15.34
N PRO A 20 17.95 -6.77 16.21
CA PRO A 20 16.51 -6.56 16.31
C PRO A 20 15.89 -6.22 14.94
N PHE A 21 14.88 -6.99 14.53
CA PHE A 21 14.22 -6.88 13.22
C PHE A 21 12.82 -6.28 13.34
N ILE A 22 12.55 -5.26 12.52
CA ILE A 22 11.24 -4.62 12.36
C ILE A 22 10.77 -4.79 10.93
N GLY A 23 9.50 -5.16 10.75
CA GLY A 23 8.92 -5.33 9.43
C GLY A 23 8.77 -4.01 8.68
N CYS A 24 8.92 -4.05 7.36
CA CYS A 24 8.78 -2.89 6.50
C CYS A 24 7.33 -2.35 6.52
N ALA A 25 7.19 -1.07 6.86
CA ALA A 25 5.89 -0.40 6.96
C ALA A 25 5.15 -0.35 5.62
N SER A 26 5.85 -0.08 4.51
CA SER A 26 5.23 -0.03 3.18
C SER A 26 4.74 -1.40 2.72
N ASN A 27 5.49 -2.47 2.98
CA ASN A 27 5.06 -3.84 2.70
C ASN A 27 3.81 -4.22 3.51
N ARG A 28 3.80 -3.87 4.80
CA ARG A 28 2.65 -4.08 5.68
C ARG A 28 1.42 -3.33 5.16
N PHE A 29 1.59 -2.08 4.75
CA PHE A 29 0.53 -1.27 4.18
C PHE A 29 -0.01 -1.85 2.86
N GLN A 30 0.87 -2.31 1.97
CA GLN A 30 0.47 -2.97 0.72
C GLN A 30 -0.43 -4.19 0.95
N LEU A 31 -0.14 -5.03 1.96
CA LEU A 31 -1.00 -6.18 2.29
C LEU A 31 -2.41 -5.75 2.72
N VAL A 32 -2.51 -4.60 3.38
CA VAL A 32 -3.78 -4.05 3.85
C VAL A 32 -4.59 -3.47 2.70
N VAL A 33 -3.94 -2.70 1.83
CA VAL A 33 -4.60 -2.15 0.64
C VAL A 33 -5.07 -3.28 -0.28
N ASN A 34 -4.31 -4.37 -0.41
CA ASN A 34 -4.75 -5.56 -1.15
C ASN A 34 -6.01 -6.19 -0.53
N ALA A 35 -6.10 -6.27 0.80
CA ALA A 35 -7.31 -6.78 1.47
C ALA A 35 -8.50 -5.84 1.26
N PHE A 36 -8.30 -4.53 1.33
CA PHE A 36 -9.32 -3.52 1.03
C PHE A 36 -9.83 -3.63 -0.41
N LEU A 37 -8.94 -3.84 -1.38
CA LEU A 37 -9.32 -4.01 -2.79
C LEU A 37 -10.15 -5.26 -3.05
N ALA A 38 -10.02 -6.31 -2.22
CA ALA A 38 -10.78 -7.54 -2.38
C ALA A 38 -12.30 -7.30 -2.23
N ASP A 39 -12.70 -6.37 -1.36
CA ASP A 39 -14.11 -5.98 -1.17
C ASP A 39 -14.68 -5.24 -2.40
N HIS A 40 -13.83 -4.71 -3.26
CA HIS A 40 -14.19 -3.95 -4.46
C HIS A 40 -13.95 -4.73 -5.76
N GLU A 41 -13.62 -6.02 -5.67
CA GLU A 41 -13.27 -6.85 -6.81
C GLU A 41 -14.31 -6.89 -7.93
N PRO A 42 -15.64 -6.90 -7.68
CA PRO A 42 -16.64 -6.89 -8.75
C PRO A 42 -16.51 -5.68 -9.70
N VAL A 43 -16.44 -4.47 -9.16
CA VAL A 43 -16.27 -3.23 -9.95
C VAL A 43 -14.91 -3.22 -10.64
N LEU A 44 -13.85 -3.66 -9.94
CA LEU A 44 -12.51 -3.73 -10.53
C LEU A 44 -12.43 -4.72 -11.70
N ALA A 45 -13.15 -5.84 -11.62
CA ALA A 45 -13.23 -6.82 -12.70
C ALA A 45 -13.95 -6.26 -13.92
N GLN A 46 -15.03 -5.50 -13.74
CA GLN A 46 -15.74 -4.80 -14.82
C GLN A 46 -14.85 -3.77 -15.52
N ILE A 47 -14.19 -2.90 -14.75
CA ILE A 47 -13.22 -1.94 -15.30
C ILE A 47 -12.12 -2.69 -16.05
N HIS A 48 -11.59 -3.77 -15.49
CA HIS A 48 -10.55 -4.56 -16.14
C HIS A 48 -11.03 -5.16 -17.47
N ALA A 49 -12.25 -5.69 -17.52
CA ALA A 49 -12.85 -6.24 -18.74
C ALA A 49 -13.01 -5.17 -19.82
N LEU A 50 -13.53 -3.98 -19.47
CA LEU A 50 -13.63 -2.85 -20.37
C LEU A 50 -12.25 -2.42 -20.89
N MET A 51 -11.27 -2.25 -20.01
CA MET A 51 -9.92 -1.83 -20.36
C MET A 51 -9.22 -2.84 -21.27
N LYS A 52 -9.44 -4.13 -21.02
CA LYS A 52 -8.99 -5.23 -21.89
C LYS A 52 -9.66 -5.14 -23.26
N HIS A 53 -10.98 -4.94 -23.32
CA HIS A 53 -11.70 -4.82 -24.59
C HIS A 53 -11.25 -3.62 -25.42
N LEU A 54 -11.07 -2.46 -24.78
CA LEU A 54 -10.56 -1.24 -25.39
C LEU A 54 -9.10 -1.35 -25.85
N SER A 55 -8.34 -2.32 -25.33
CA SER A 55 -6.95 -2.56 -25.73
C SER A 55 -6.81 -3.32 -27.05
N THR A 56 -7.89 -3.94 -27.54
CA THR A 56 -7.89 -4.63 -28.84
C THR A 56 -7.61 -3.67 -29.98
N ILE A 57 -6.99 -4.15 -31.06
CA ILE A 57 -6.52 -3.30 -32.19
C ILE A 57 -7.67 -2.40 -32.73
N LYS A 58 -8.85 -2.98 -32.95
CA LYS A 58 -10.01 -2.29 -33.52
C LYS A 58 -10.57 -1.24 -32.54
N CYS A 59 -10.80 -1.62 -31.28
CA CYS A 59 -11.31 -0.69 -30.27
C CYS A 59 -10.30 0.40 -29.95
N ARG A 60 -9.00 0.08 -29.91
CA ARG A 60 -7.94 1.07 -29.71
C ARG A 60 -7.88 2.08 -30.84
N ALA A 61 -8.05 1.65 -32.08
CA ALA A 61 -8.12 2.56 -33.23
C ALA A 61 -9.34 3.49 -33.16
N ALA A 62 -10.51 2.98 -32.76
CA ALA A 62 -11.69 3.80 -32.53
C ALA A 62 -11.48 4.79 -31.36
N LEU A 63 -10.96 4.32 -30.24
CA LEU A 63 -10.72 5.13 -29.04
C LEU A 63 -9.72 6.26 -29.28
N ARG A 64 -8.70 6.06 -30.13
CA ARG A 64 -7.74 7.12 -30.51
C ARG A 64 -8.40 8.32 -31.20
N LYS A 65 -9.58 8.16 -31.80
CA LYS A 65 -10.32 9.26 -32.43
C LYS A 65 -10.88 10.25 -31.41
N VAL A 66 -11.12 9.80 -30.18
CA VAL A 66 -11.75 10.60 -29.11
C VAL A 66 -10.80 10.89 -27.94
N THR A 67 -9.74 10.11 -27.77
CA THR A 67 -8.72 10.37 -26.73
C THR A 67 -7.34 9.79 -27.09
N PRO A 68 -6.25 10.51 -26.82
CA PRO A 68 -4.90 9.95 -26.96
C PRO A 68 -4.59 8.88 -25.90
N LEU A 69 -5.35 8.82 -24.81
CA LEU A 69 -5.08 7.93 -23.67
C LEU A 69 -5.28 6.45 -24.03
N ALA A 70 -4.27 5.62 -23.78
CA ALA A 70 -4.34 4.17 -23.89
C ALA A 70 -4.97 3.51 -22.65
N PRO A 71 -5.68 2.39 -22.80
CA PRO A 71 -6.12 1.59 -21.66
C PRO A 71 -4.92 1.03 -20.90
N VAL A 72 -5.08 0.85 -19.60
CA VAL A 72 -4.08 0.29 -18.68
C VAL A 72 -4.69 -0.93 -18.00
N MET A 73 -3.97 -2.05 -17.99
CA MET A 73 -4.39 -3.25 -17.28
C MET A 73 -3.78 -3.28 -15.88
N ARG A 74 -4.54 -3.78 -14.89
CA ARG A 74 -4.01 -4.09 -13.57
C ARG A 74 -3.22 -5.40 -13.55
N ASN A 75 -2.23 -5.48 -12.68
CA ASN A 75 -1.63 -6.70 -12.17
C ASN A 75 -2.22 -6.96 -10.78
N ALA A 76 -2.90 -8.10 -10.62
CA ALA A 76 -3.65 -8.42 -9.39
C ALA A 76 -2.80 -8.41 -8.11
N THR A 77 -1.49 -8.67 -8.20
CA THR A 77 -0.60 -8.71 -7.03
C THR A 77 -0.06 -7.34 -6.62
N ARG A 78 -0.22 -6.31 -7.47
CA ARG A 78 0.33 -4.96 -7.26
C ARG A 78 -0.79 -3.93 -7.29
N TRP A 79 -1.26 -3.51 -6.12
CA TRP A 79 -2.35 -2.54 -5.98
C TRP A 79 -2.09 -1.20 -6.72
N SER A 80 -0.84 -0.75 -6.87
CA SER A 80 -0.48 0.46 -7.62
C SER A 80 -0.90 0.40 -9.09
N SER A 81 -0.89 -0.79 -9.69
CA SER A 81 -1.38 -1.01 -11.05
C SER A 81 -2.92 -1.00 -11.12
N THR A 82 -3.59 -1.49 -10.08
CA THR A 82 -5.06 -1.35 -9.93
C THR A 82 -5.44 0.11 -9.83
N PHE A 83 -4.75 0.89 -8.99
CA PHE A 83 -4.93 2.33 -8.90
C PHE A 83 -4.75 3.03 -10.25
N SER A 84 -3.66 2.71 -10.97
CA SER A 84 -3.39 3.27 -12.30
C SER A 84 -4.48 2.91 -13.33
N MET A 85 -5.04 1.70 -13.26
CA MET A 85 -6.15 1.27 -14.11
C MET A 85 -7.43 2.05 -13.82
N VAL A 86 -7.82 2.17 -12.54
CA VAL A 86 -9.05 2.91 -12.16
C VAL A 86 -8.91 4.40 -12.50
N GLN A 87 -7.74 4.99 -12.24
CA GLN A 87 -7.46 6.37 -12.61
C GLN A 87 -7.51 6.57 -14.14
N ARG A 88 -7.03 5.59 -14.92
CA ARG A 88 -7.10 5.63 -16.38
C ARG A 88 -8.54 5.49 -16.87
N TYR A 89 -9.31 4.61 -16.25
CA TYR A 89 -10.73 4.42 -16.55
C TYR A 89 -11.50 5.73 -16.38
N ASP A 90 -11.37 6.42 -15.25
CA ASP A 90 -12.09 7.68 -14.99
C ASP A 90 -11.81 8.74 -16.08
N LYS A 91 -10.55 8.83 -16.54
CA LYS A 91 -10.16 9.73 -17.65
C LYS A 91 -10.70 9.28 -19.01
N ILE A 92 -10.83 7.98 -19.25
CA ILE A 92 -11.34 7.43 -20.53
C ILE A 92 -12.87 7.47 -20.58
N CYS A 93 -13.55 7.27 -19.45
CA CYS A 93 -15.00 7.13 -19.37
C CYS A 93 -15.74 8.32 -20.02
N GLY A 94 -15.29 9.55 -19.77
CA GLY A 94 -15.86 10.73 -20.41
C GLY A 94 -15.66 10.76 -21.93
N ALA A 95 -14.52 10.29 -22.43
CA ALA A 95 -14.24 10.24 -23.86
C ALA A 95 -15.06 9.17 -24.60
N LEU A 96 -15.49 8.10 -23.91
CA LEU A 96 -16.34 7.08 -24.50
C LEU A 96 -17.72 7.63 -24.91
N LEU A 97 -18.20 8.67 -24.22
CA LEU A 97 -19.47 9.34 -24.57
C LEU A 97 -19.40 10.11 -25.88
N ALA A 98 -18.21 10.46 -26.36
CA ALA A 98 -18.01 11.14 -27.65
C ALA A 98 -18.00 10.17 -28.84
N LEU A 99 -17.99 8.85 -28.61
CA LEU A 99 -18.12 7.87 -29.68
C LEU A 99 -19.57 7.79 -30.15
N ASP A 100 -19.76 7.78 -31.47
CA ASP A 100 -21.09 7.58 -32.04
C ASP A 100 -21.63 6.17 -31.74
N HIS A 101 -22.96 6.05 -31.66
CA HIS A 101 -23.62 4.78 -31.34
C HIS A 101 -23.27 3.66 -32.32
N ALA A 102 -23.03 3.96 -33.61
CA ALA A 102 -22.67 2.95 -34.59
C ALA A 102 -21.27 2.38 -34.32
N THR A 103 -20.30 3.21 -33.93
CA THR A 103 -18.95 2.78 -33.52
C THR A 103 -19.01 1.93 -32.24
N VAL A 104 -19.79 2.36 -31.24
CA VAL A 104 -19.97 1.62 -29.98
C VAL A 104 -20.58 0.23 -30.24
N ALA A 105 -21.61 0.14 -31.07
CA ALA A 105 -22.26 -1.12 -31.44
C ALA A 105 -21.35 -2.01 -32.30
N LYS A 106 -20.72 -1.45 -33.35
CA LYS A 106 -19.82 -2.17 -34.27
C LYS A 106 -18.66 -2.85 -33.55
N HIS A 107 -18.16 -2.22 -32.50
CA HIS A 107 -17.04 -2.74 -31.71
C HIS A 107 -17.48 -3.44 -30.43
N GLY A 108 -18.79 -3.64 -30.19
CA GLY A 108 -19.31 -4.31 -29.01
C GLY A 108 -18.91 -3.65 -27.69
N ILE A 109 -18.65 -2.33 -27.69
CA ILE A 109 -18.21 -1.59 -26.49
C ILE A 109 -19.36 -1.50 -25.47
N ALA A 110 -20.60 -1.42 -25.94
CA ALA A 110 -21.79 -1.31 -25.08
C ALA A 110 -21.89 -2.42 -24.02
N GLY A 111 -21.51 -3.65 -24.36
CA GLY A 111 -21.55 -4.78 -23.43
C GLY A 111 -20.52 -4.73 -22.30
N PHE A 112 -19.60 -3.77 -22.33
CA PHE A 112 -18.57 -3.57 -21.31
C PHE A 112 -18.69 -2.21 -20.59
N LEU A 113 -19.67 -1.38 -20.96
CA LEU A 113 -19.89 -0.11 -20.27
C LEU A 113 -20.44 -0.38 -18.88
N LEU A 114 -19.87 0.30 -17.89
CA LEU A 114 -20.38 0.28 -16.53
C LEU A 114 -21.68 1.07 -16.48
N THR A 115 -22.59 0.64 -15.61
CA THR A 115 -23.79 1.39 -15.25
C THR A 115 -23.44 2.71 -14.56
N PRO A 116 -24.37 3.68 -14.47
CA PRO A 116 -24.17 4.90 -13.70
C PRO A 116 -23.77 4.62 -12.24
N GLU A 117 -24.39 3.63 -11.62
CA GLU A 117 -24.14 3.21 -10.24
C GLU A 117 -22.73 2.65 -10.07
N GLU A 118 -22.30 1.75 -10.97
CA GLU A 118 -20.94 1.19 -10.96
C GLU A 118 -19.87 2.24 -11.26
N THR A 119 -20.19 3.21 -12.12
CA THR A 119 -19.30 4.33 -12.42
C THR A 119 -19.09 5.22 -11.19
N GLU A 120 -20.15 5.51 -10.44
CA GLU A 120 -20.03 6.27 -9.18
C GLU A 120 -19.30 5.48 -8.09
N ALA A 121 -19.52 4.17 -8.01
CA ALA A 121 -18.74 3.28 -7.14
C ALA A 121 -17.25 3.30 -7.50
N ALA A 122 -16.91 3.27 -8.79
CA ALA A 122 -15.53 3.36 -9.28
C ALA A 122 -14.87 4.70 -8.93
N ARG A 123 -15.61 5.82 -9.04
CA ARG A 123 -15.11 7.16 -8.65
C ARG A 123 -14.92 7.29 -7.14
N THR A 124 -15.82 6.74 -6.34
CA THR A 124 -15.68 6.68 -4.88
C THR A 124 -14.44 5.87 -4.50
N LEU A 125 -14.26 4.69 -5.11
CA LEU A 125 -13.07 3.87 -4.94
C LEU A 125 -11.79 4.63 -5.34
N LEU A 126 -11.81 5.36 -6.46
CA LEU A 126 -10.66 6.15 -6.92
C LEU A 126 -10.24 7.20 -5.88
N LYS A 127 -11.19 7.87 -5.22
CA LYS A 127 -10.90 8.82 -4.13
C LYS A 127 -10.17 8.14 -2.97
N SER A 128 -10.68 7.00 -2.50
CA SER A 128 -10.02 6.23 -1.45
C SER A 128 -8.62 5.75 -1.86
N LEU A 129 -8.45 5.28 -3.10
CA LEU A 129 -7.14 4.84 -3.59
C LEU A 129 -6.13 6.00 -3.72
N HIS A 130 -6.58 7.21 -4.04
CA HIS A 130 -5.73 8.39 -4.03
C HIS A 130 -5.15 8.66 -2.64
N GLU A 131 -6.00 8.62 -1.60
CA GLU A 131 -5.57 8.85 -0.22
C GLU A 131 -4.59 7.77 0.26
N LEU A 132 -4.92 6.49 0.00
CA LEU A 132 -4.05 5.35 0.31
C LEU A 132 -2.70 5.44 -0.41
N ASN A 133 -2.69 6.02 -1.61
CA ASN A 133 -1.46 6.24 -2.37
C ASN A 133 -0.59 7.34 -1.78
N GLU A 134 -1.16 8.42 -1.25
CA GLU A 134 -0.39 9.43 -0.55
C GLU A 134 0.23 8.89 0.75
N VAL A 135 -0.51 8.06 1.50
CA VAL A 135 0.05 7.35 2.66
C VAL A 135 1.18 6.41 2.23
N SER A 136 1.00 5.65 1.15
CA SER A 136 2.04 4.76 0.63
C SER A 136 3.32 5.48 0.25
N LYS A 137 3.22 6.66 -0.39
CA LYS A 137 4.38 7.51 -0.71
C LYS A 137 5.06 8.01 0.56
N ALA A 138 4.29 8.52 1.52
CA ALA A 138 4.84 8.97 2.80
C ALA A 138 5.55 7.83 3.55
N LEU A 139 5.04 6.60 3.45
CA LEU A 139 5.65 5.41 4.04
C LEU A 139 6.96 4.96 3.35
N GLN A 140 7.21 5.42 2.12
CA GLN A 140 8.41 5.12 1.34
C GLN A 140 9.49 6.19 1.48
N ASP A 141 9.21 7.30 2.15
CA ASP A 141 10.16 8.37 2.38
C ASP A 141 11.32 7.89 3.27
N SER A 142 12.57 8.10 2.83
CA SER A 142 13.76 7.65 3.55
C SER A 142 13.98 8.35 4.89
N THR A 143 13.34 9.51 5.10
CA THR A 143 13.38 10.29 6.35
C THR A 143 12.28 9.90 7.33
N LEU A 144 11.38 8.99 6.94
CA LEU A 144 10.27 8.55 7.77
C LEU A 144 10.76 7.86 9.05
N THR A 145 10.34 8.39 10.19
CA THR A 145 10.58 7.77 11.49
C THR A 145 9.54 6.69 11.80
N LEU A 146 9.87 5.74 12.67
CA LEU A 146 8.91 4.74 13.16
C LEU A 146 7.69 5.38 13.86
N VAL A 147 7.89 6.52 14.53
CA VAL A 147 6.78 7.30 15.10
C VAL A 147 5.88 7.86 14.01
N GLY A 148 6.45 8.39 12.93
CA GLY A 148 5.72 8.86 11.75
C GLY A 148 4.89 7.73 11.11
N ALA A 149 5.51 6.56 10.87
CA ALA A 149 4.82 5.39 10.34
C ALA A 149 3.66 4.93 11.24
N ARG A 150 3.87 4.91 12.57
CA ARG A 150 2.83 4.57 13.54
C ARG A 150 1.65 5.55 13.50
N ARG A 151 1.94 6.86 13.46
CA ARG A 151 0.91 7.91 13.33
C ARG A 151 0.11 7.78 12.04
N ALA A 152 0.78 7.49 10.91
CA ALA A 152 0.12 7.25 9.63
C ALA A 152 -0.83 6.04 9.72
N PHE A 153 -0.37 4.93 10.28
CA PHE A 153 -1.22 3.75 10.48
C PHE A 153 -2.40 4.00 11.43
N ASP A 154 -2.21 4.75 12.51
CA ASP A 154 -3.30 5.07 13.44
C ASP A 154 -4.33 6.01 12.81
N ALA A 155 -3.90 6.93 11.94
CA ALA A 155 -4.79 7.74 11.13
C ALA A 155 -5.60 6.89 10.15
N GLU A 156 -4.93 5.94 9.50
CA GLU A 156 -5.60 5.05 8.55
C GLU A 156 -6.62 4.15 9.24
N VAL A 157 -6.28 3.57 10.40
CA VAL A 157 -7.20 2.73 11.18
C VAL A 157 -8.42 3.51 11.68
N ARG A 158 -8.26 4.81 12.01
CA ARG A 158 -9.39 5.67 12.36
C ARG A 158 -10.35 5.87 11.19
N LYS A 159 -9.83 5.95 9.96
CA LYS A 159 -10.64 6.15 8.76
C LYS A 159 -11.22 4.85 8.21
N TYR A 160 -10.44 3.77 8.25
CA TYR A 160 -10.80 2.44 7.76
C TYR A 160 -10.60 1.41 8.88
N PRO A 161 -11.59 1.24 9.79
CA PRO A 161 -11.48 0.31 10.91
C PRO A 161 -11.17 -1.13 10.51
N SER A 162 -11.57 -1.56 9.30
CA SER A 162 -11.26 -2.88 8.73
C SER A 162 -9.74 -3.14 8.62
N MET A 163 -8.93 -2.10 8.47
CA MET A 163 -7.47 -2.18 8.36
C MET A 163 -6.76 -2.49 9.69
N LYS A 164 -7.47 -2.37 10.82
CA LYS A 164 -6.90 -2.56 12.17
C LYS A 164 -6.22 -3.90 12.35
N THR A 165 -6.81 -4.97 11.81
CA THR A 165 -6.33 -6.36 11.93
C THR A 165 -4.88 -6.54 11.46
N ARG A 166 -4.42 -5.65 10.58
CA ARG A 166 -3.07 -5.68 10.03
C ARG A 166 -2.27 -4.45 10.36
N LEU A 167 -2.85 -3.29 10.68
CA LEU A 167 -2.12 -2.05 11.00
C LEU A 167 -1.90 -1.79 12.49
N ALA A 168 -2.66 -2.40 13.40
CA ALA A 168 -2.53 -2.18 14.84
C ALA A 168 -1.14 -2.60 15.38
N SER A 169 -0.61 -1.91 16.39
CA SER A 169 0.72 -2.21 16.93
C SER A 169 0.88 -3.63 17.49
N ASP A 170 -0.24 -4.26 17.85
CA ASP A 170 -0.37 -5.62 18.39
C ASP A 170 -0.90 -6.64 17.35
N ALA A 171 -1.04 -6.24 16.09
CA ALA A 171 -1.50 -7.12 15.03
C ALA A 171 -0.57 -8.34 14.87
N SER A 172 -1.14 -9.51 14.59
CA SER A 172 -0.38 -10.78 14.46
C SER A 172 0.70 -10.75 13.36
N VAL A 173 0.58 -9.85 12.39
CA VAL A 173 1.59 -9.62 11.34
C VAL A 173 2.85 -8.91 11.84
N VAL A 174 2.81 -8.33 13.04
CA VAL A 174 3.94 -7.64 13.67
C VAL A 174 4.89 -8.67 14.27
N ASN A 175 6.12 -8.73 13.77
CA ASN A 175 7.08 -9.74 14.20
C ASN A 175 7.49 -9.58 15.68
N ASN A 176 7.71 -8.35 16.13
CA ASN A 176 8.03 -8.06 17.53
C ASN A 176 7.32 -6.79 18.03
N PRO A 177 6.06 -6.92 18.51
CA PRO A 177 5.25 -5.78 18.96
C PRO A 177 5.92 -4.96 20.07
N ALA A 178 6.62 -5.63 20.99
CA ALA A 178 7.32 -4.96 22.10
C ALA A 178 8.52 -4.15 21.61
N LEU A 179 9.24 -4.64 20.60
CA LEU A 179 10.33 -3.88 19.97
C LEU A 179 9.79 -2.64 19.26
N GLU A 180 8.77 -2.79 18.38
CA GLU A 180 8.19 -1.67 17.64
C GLU A 180 7.63 -0.60 18.59
N SER A 181 6.83 -1.01 19.58
CA SER A 181 6.28 -0.08 20.58
C SER A 181 7.37 0.56 21.45
N GLY A 182 8.36 -0.24 21.86
CA GLY A 182 9.50 0.22 22.65
C GLY A 182 10.32 1.29 21.94
N VAL A 183 10.60 1.11 20.65
CA VAL A 183 11.35 2.10 19.84
C VAL A 183 10.52 3.37 19.60
N VAL A 184 9.22 3.24 19.30
CA VAL A 184 8.31 4.40 19.18
C VAL A 184 8.30 5.22 20.47
N LYS A 185 8.29 4.56 21.64
CA LYS A 185 8.35 5.22 22.94
C LYS A 185 9.69 5.89 23.20
N ILE A 186 10.82 5.25 22.86
CA ILE A 186 12.15 5.86 22.99
C ILE A 186 12.21 7.17 22.18
N ILE A 187 11.81 7.14 20.91
CA ILE A 187 11.86 8.32 20.02
C ILE A 187 10.92 9.42 20.54
N SER A 188 9.77 9.06 21.13
CA SER A 188 8.78 10.02 21.61
C SER A 188 8.99 10.47 23.06
N GLY A 189 10.05 10.01 23.75
CA GLY A 189 10.30 10.30 25.18
C GLY A 189 9.32 9.60 26.14
N GLY A 190 8.61 8.56 25.69
CA GLY A 190 7.63 7.82 26.48
C GLY A 190 8.24 6.75 27.39
N ARG A 191 7.53 6.41 28.47
CA ARG A 191 7.96 5.38 29.42
C ARG A 191 7.71 3.96 28.88
N GLN A 192 8.77 3.16 28.82
CA GLN A 192 8.72 1.76 28.40
C GLN A 192 8.26 0.82 29.54
N ASN A 193 7.54 -0.25 29.21
CA ASN A 193 7.28 -1.36 30.13
C ASN A 193 8.46 -2.34 30.19
N ALA A 194 8.43 -3.31 31.11
CA ALA A 194 9.54 -4.26 31.31
C ALA A 194 9.89 -5.06 30.04
N ARG A 195 8.89 -5.46 29.25
CA ARG A 195 9.10 -6.24 28.01
C ARG A 195 9.75 -5.39 26.92
N GLU A 196 9.29 -4.16 26.76
CA GLU A 196 9.87 -3.17 25.83
C GLU A 196 11.31 -2.83 26.23
N GLN A 197 11.58 -2.63 27.53
CA GLN A 197 12.93 -2.37 28.04
C GLN A 197 13.87 -3.54 27.75
N ALA A 198 13.45 -4.77 28.05
CA ALA A 198 14.27 -5.97 27.82
C ALA A 198 14.66 -6.14 26.35
N VAL A 199 13.70 -5.93 25.44
CA VAL A 199 13.89 -6.09 24.00
C VAL A 199 14.66 -4.90 23.38
N CYS A 200 14.49 -3.69 23.89
CA CYS A 200 15.24 -2.51 23.43
C CYS A 200 16.63 -2.37 24.09
N ALA A 201 16.93 -3.11 25.17
CA ALA A 201 18.24 -3.06 25.83
C ALA A 201 19.39 -3.47 24.90
N THR A 202 19.12 -4.34 23.92
CA THR A 202 20.10 -4.75 22.90
C THR A 202 20.43 -3.62 21.93
N LEU A 203 19.55 -2.63 21.73
CA LEU A 203 19.82 -1.44 20.92
C LEU A 203 20.72 -0.43 21.62
N LYS A 204 20.68 -0.38 22.96
CA LYS A 204 21.50 0.56 23.75
C LYS A 204 22.96 0.16 23.87
N ARG A 205 23.29 -1.11 23.65
CA ARG A 205 24.62 -1.68 23.90
C ARG A 205 25.71 -1.31 22.88
N GLY A 206 25.38 -0.66 21.77
CA GLY A 206 26.35 -0.31 20.72
C GLY A 206 27.04 1.05 20.87
N GLY A 207 26.75 1.82 21.93
CA GLY A 207 27.29 3.18 22.10
C GLY A 207 28.47 3.32 23.06
N ASP A 208 28.75 2.31 23.90
CA ASP A 208 29.69 2.45 25.04
C ASP A 208 31.05 1.74 24.84
N GLU A 209 31.31 1.08 23.72
CA GLU A 209 32.60 0.38 23.46
C GLU A 209 33.55 1.15 22.52
N MET A 210 33.69 2.47 22.71
CA MET A 210 34.73 3.27 22.05
C MET A 210 35.53 4.17 23.00
N VAL A 211 35.64 3.80 24.28
CA VAL A 211 36.69 4.37 25.13
C VAL A 211 37.90 3.44 25.04
N VAL A 212 38.75 3.69 24.05
CA VAL A 212 40.12 3.16 24.05
C VAL A 212 40.83 3.84 25.23
N GLU A 213 41.07 3.08 26.29
CA GLU A 213 41.95 3.48 27.38
C GLU A 213 43.32 3.85 26.80
N GLN A 214 43.64 5.16 26.79
CA GLN A 214 45.03 5.59 26.76
C GLN A 214 45.59 5.41 28.17
N HIS A 215 46.14 4.22 28.42
CA HIS A 215 47.02 4.02 29.56
C HIS A 215 48.33 4.77 29.29
N VAL A 216 48.56 5.79 30.12
CA VAL A 216 49.84 6.48 30.29
C VAL A 216 50.80 5.55 31.03
N SER A 217 51.96 5.28 30.42
CA SER A 217 53.26 5.18 31.09
C SER A 217 54.37 5.32 30.05
#